data_AF-H0UMT3-F1
#
_entry.id   AF-H0UMT3-F1
#
_cell.length_a   1.000
_cell.length_b   1.000
_cell.length_c   1.000
_cell.angle_alpha   90.00
_cell.angle_beta   90.00
_cell.angle_gamma   90.00
#
_symmetry.space_group_name_H-M   'P 1'
#
loop_
_entity.id
_entity.type
_entity.pdbx_description
1 polymer ?
#
loop_
_entity_poly.entity_id
_entity_poly.type
_entity_poly.pdbx_seq_one_letter_code
_entity_poly.pdbx_strand_id
1 'polypeptide(L)'
;MTKVNRGYRAAKGTALLYLMAALLLNLLHAPAEGAPRASSVTIRREINGVKLTVEYPRVEGGAKGAAKLSINRALRQEALKAMEDMMQLVRSYGVTSNPDPKSFYGERRSSVTFLKGNFISVVNRGFISLPQLAHPFTSLSSATYDLNTGEKVTLQRLFKEGWQKRIGEAVNRIAKERMAKDELLLNEGQDLPSPEDYASSFYLKSNPMSLVVYWERYRFTPGVYGDVEFHIPLKDLEDLIRENALKPR
;
A
#
# COMPACT_ATOMS: atom_id res chain seq x y z
N MET A 1 -31.83 -70.06 25.59
CA MET A 1 -32.55 -68.80 25.91
C MET A 1 -31.52 -67.85 26.51
N THR A 2 -31.34 -66.55 26.19
CA THR A 2 -31.88 -65.60 25.18
C THR A 2 -30.99 -64.33 25.30
N LYS A 3 -30.53 -63.55 24.30
CA LYS A 3 -30.82 -63.33 22.87
C LYS A 3 -29.51 -62.95 22.11
N VAL A 4 -29.58 -62.68 20.80
CA VAL A 4 -28.51 -62.04 19.99
C VAL A 4 -28.61 -60.51 20.08
N ASN A 5 -27.47 -59.78 20.03
CA ASN A 5 -27.44 -58.51 19.29
C ASN A 5 -26.08 -58.25 18.62
N ARG A 6 -26.10 -57.59 17.45
CA ARG A 6 -24.92 -57.32 16.59
C ARG A 6 -24.38 -55.90 16.80
N GLY A 7 -23.08 -55.72 16.60
CA GLY A 7 -22.42 -54.41 16.48
C GLY A 7 -21.24 -54.45 15.51
N TYR A 8 -21.45 -53.92 14.30
CA TYR A 8 -20.39 -53.52 13.34
C TYR A 8 -19.52 -52.40 13.98
N ARG A 9 -18.28 -52.04 13.57
CA ARG A 9 -17.53 -52.25 12.30
C ARG A 9 -16.03 -51.91 12.50
N ALA A 10 -15.19 -52.31 11.53
CA ALA A 10 -14.08 -51.60 10.86
C ALA A 10 -13.25 -50.50 11.57
N ALA A 11 -11.99 -50.24 11.23
CA ALA A 11 -10.97 -50.99 10.46
C ALA A 11 -9.60 -50.33 10.74
N LYS A 12 -8.52 -51.12 10.83
CA LYS A 12 -7.15 -50.60 10.97
C LYS A 12 -6.45 -50.63 9.61
N GLY A 13 -5.86 -49.52 9.18
CA GLY A 13 -4.86 -49.50 8.11
C GLY A 13 -5.19 -48.71 6.83
N THR A 14 -5.31 -47.38 6.90
CA THR A 14 -5.18 -46.47 5.73
C THR A 14 -4.62 -45.07 6.04
N ALA A 15 -4.56 -44.65 7.31
CA ALA A 15 -4.27 -43.26 7.67
C ALA A 15 -2.82 -42.79 7.44
N LEU A 16 -1.83 -43.68 7.28
CA LEU A 16 -0.41 -43.31 7.31
C LEU A 16 0.20 -42.97 5.93
N LEU A 17 -0.42 -43.36 4.81
CA LEU A 17 0.08 -42.99 3.48
C LEU A 17 -0.33 -41.58 3.03
N TYR A 18 -1.44 -41.04 3.54
CA TYR A 18 -1.94 -39.72 3.12
C TYR A 18 -1.15 -38.54 3.71
N LEU A 19 -0.51 -38.69 4.88
CA LEU A 19 0.29 -37.60 5.46
C LEU A 19 1.60 -37.31 4.70
N MET A 20 2.20 -38.30 4.03
CA MET A 20 3.39 -38.08 3.19
C MET A 20 3.06 -37.43 1.85
N ALA A 21 1.87 -37.69 1.28
CA ALA A 21 1.42 -37.06 0.05
C ALA A 21 1.06 -35.57 0.24
N ALA A 22 0.46 -35.21 1.39
CA ALA A 22 0.10 -33.83 1.71
C ALA A 22 1.33 -32.92 1.92
N LEU A 23 2.46 -33.46 2.38
CA LEU A 23 3.70 -32.69 2.56
C LEU A 23 4.46 -32.43 1.24
N LEU A 24 4.25 -33.28 0.22
CA LEU A 24 4.90 -33.14 -1.10
C LEU A 24 4.11 -32.26 -2.07
N LEU A 25 2.82 -32.03 -1.86
CA LEU A 25 2.01 -31.20 -2.77
C LEU A 25 2.21 -29.68 -2.56
N ASN A 26 2.76 -29.26 -1.42
CA ASN A 26 3.14 -27.85 -1.18
C ASN A 26 4.46 -27.43 -1.87
N LEU A 27 5.13 -28.33 -2.58
CA LEU A 27 6.37 -28.04 -3.31
C LEU A 27 6.16 -27.73 -4.80
N LEU A 28 4.94 -27.86 -5.33
CA LEU A 28 4.67 -27.70 -6.77
C LEU A 28 4.47 -26.26 -7.26
N HIS A 29 4.47 -25.26 -6.36
CA HIS A 29 4.57 -23.84 -6.73
C HIS A 29 5.49 -23.08 -5.78
N ALA A 30 6.73 -23.53 -5.64
CA ALA A 30 7.80 -22.59 -5.32
C ALA A 30 7.80 -21.52 -6.44
N PRO A 31 7.49 -20.24 -6.16
CA PRO A 31 7.42 -19.23 -7.21
C PRO A 31 8.81 -19.10 -7.82
N ALA A 32 8.90 -19.35 -9.14
CA ALA A 32 10.15 -19.49 -9.89
C ALA A 32 11.17 -18.42 -9.49
N GLU A 33 12.44 -18.81 -9.33
CA GLU A 33 13.51 -17.93 -8.86
C GLU A 33 13.65 -16.69 -9.75
N GLY A 34 13.03 -15.59 -9.33
CA GLY A 34 12.89 -14.38 -10.13
C GLY A 34 11.53 -13.69 -10.03
N ALA A 35 10.46 -14.40 -9.65
CA ALA A 35 9.14 -13.77 -9.49
C ALA A 35 9.17 -12.62 -8.46
N PRO A 36 8.62 -11.42 -8.77
CA PRO A 36 8.48 -10.32 -7.82
C PRO A 36 7.72 -10.75 -6.56
N ARG A 37 8.36 -10.57 -5.39
CA ARG A 37 7.81 -10.93 -4.07
C ARG A 37 8.24 -9.92 -3.01
N ALA A 38 7.35 -9.64 -2.07
CA ALA A 38 7.65 -8.84 -0.89
C ALA A 38 6.92 -9.38 0.35
N SER A 39 7.57 -9.30 1.51
CA SER A 39 6.99 -9.54 2.83
C SER A 39 6.76 -8.23 3.57
N SER A 40 5.92 -8.21 4.62
CA SER A 40 5.77 -7.05 5.50
C SER A 40 6.72 -7.14 6.68
N VAL A 41 7.30 -6.00 7.08
CA VAL A 41 8.15 -5.85 8.26
C VAL A 41 7.54 -4.79 9.17
N THR A 42 7.31 -5.13 10.44
CA THR A 42 6.71 -4.23 11.43
C THR A 42 7.77 -3.69 12.39
N ILE A 43 7.82 -2.37 12.54
CA ILE A 43 8.55 -1.65 13.59
C ILE A 43 7.53 -1.27 14.67
N ARG A 44 7.81 -1.59 15.93
CA ARG A 44 7.00 -1.16 17.09
C ARG A 44 7.82 -0.32 18.04
N ARG A 45 7.23 0.75 18.58
CA ARG A 45 7.77 1.61 19.63
C ARG A 45 6.66 1.95 20.63
N GLU A 46 7.06 2.38 21.80
CA GLU A 46 6.16 2.96 22.79
C GLU A 46 6.83 4.20 23.37
N ILE A 47 6.08 5.28 23.52
CA ILE A 47 6.55 6.55 24.09
C ILE A 47 5.42 7.12 24.94
N ASN A 48 5.69 7.34 26.23
CA ASN A 48 4.74 7.84 27.22
C ASN A 48 3.41 7.03 27.26
N GLY A 49 3.50 5.71 27.04
CA GLY A 49 2.36 4.77 26.93
C GLY A 49 1.65 4.75 25.57
N VAL A 50 1.93 5.71 24.67
CA VAL A 50 1.41 5.68 23.29
C VAL A 50 2.16 4.63 22.48
N LYS A 51 1.42 3.62 22.02
CA LYS A 51 1.95 2.55 21.16
C LYS A 51 1.99 3.01 19.71
N LEU A 52 3.15 2.89 19.08
CA LEU A 52 3.38 3.27 17.70
C LEU A 52 3.79 2.03 16.88
N THR A 53 3.08 1.77 15.78
CA THR A 53 3.33 0.65 14.88
C THR A 53 3.54 1.17 13.46
N VAL A 54 4.65 0.81 12.81
CA VAL A 54 4.95 1.21 11.44
C VAL A 54 5.35 -0.02 10.63
N GLU A 55 4.58 -0.33 9.60
CA GLU A 55 4.85 -1.40 8.64
C GLU A 55 5.58 -0.88 7.41
N TYR A 56 6.39 -1.72 6.78
CA TYR A 56 6.94 -1.45 5.45
C TYR A 56 7.25 -2.75 4.71
N PRO A 57 7.17 -2.78 3.37
CA PRO A 57 7.48 -3.98 2.62
C PRO A 57 8.99 -4.20 2.52
N ARG A 58 9.41 -5.46 2.50
CA ARG A 58 10.75 -5.92 2.16
C ARG A 58 10.68 -6.70 0.87
N VAL A 59 11.38 -6.24 -0.16
CA VAL A 59 11.49 -6.93 -1.46
C VAL A 59 12.37 -8.17 -1.30
N GLU A 60 11.83 -9.32 -1.67
CA GLU A 60 12.47 -10.64 -1.59
C GLU A 60 12.80 -11.22 -2.98
N GLY A 61 11.91 -11.05 -3.95
CA GLY A 61 12.06 -11.52 -5.34
C GLY A 61 11.87 -10.40 -6.36
N GLY A 62 12.09 -10.68 -7.64
CA GLY A 62 12.12 -9.68 -8.72
C GLY A 62 13.45 -8.94 -8.78
N ALA A 63 13.75 -8.14 -7.76
CA ALA A 63 15.00 -7.38 -7.69
C ALA A 63 16.21 -8.25 -7.31
N LYS A 64 17.39 -7.91 -7.83
CA LYS A 64 18.69 -8.56 -7.53
C LYS A 64 19.76 -7.54 -7.12
N GLY A 65 20.86 -8.02 -6.52
CA GLY A 65 22.08 -7.25 -6.26
C GLY A 65 21.86 -5.85 -5.64
N ALA A 66 22.53 -4.85 -6.23
CA ALA A 66 22.46 -3.45 -5.79
C ALA A 66 21.03 -2.88 -5.82
N ALA A 67 20.21 -3.22 -6.81
CA ALA A 67 18.83 -2.74 -6.91
C ALA A 67 17.98 -3.20 -5.72
N LYS A 68 18.05 -4.49 -5.36
CA LYS A 68 17.36 -5.05 -4.18
C LYS A 68 17.84 -4.40 -2.88
N LEU A 69 19.12 -4.07 -2.77
CA LEU A 69 19.67 -3.36 -1.61
C LEU A 69 19.20 -1.91 -1.54
N SER A 70 19.17 -1.20 -2.68
CA SER A 70 18.67 0.18 -2.79
C SER A 70 17.22 0.29 -2.33
N ILE A 71 16.32 -0.50 -2.93
CA ILE A 71 14.88 -0.46 -2.63
C ILE A 71 14.60 -0.79 -1.16
N ASN A 72 15.19 -1.88 -0.64
CA ASN A 72 15.00 -2.26 0.75
C ASN A 72 15.59 -1.24 1.75
N ARG A 73 16.66 -0.53 1.37
CA ARG A 73 17.20 0.58 2.17
C ARG A 73 16.23 1.76 2.17
N ALA A 74 15.75 2.18 1.00
CA ALA A 74 14.82 3.31 0.86
C ALA A 74 13.51 3.07 1.63
N LEU A 75 12.86 1.92 1.43
CA LEU A 75 11.63 1.55 2.13
C LEU A 75 11.81 1.51 3.66
N ARG A 76 12.96 1.00 4.14
CA ARG A 76 13.30 1.02 5.58
C ARG A 76 13.55 2.43 6.10
N GLN A 77 14.20 3.30 5.31
CA GLN A 77 14.46 4.69 5.70
C GLN A 77 13.17 5.52 5.75
N GLU A 78 12.28 5.39 4.76
CA GLU A 78 10.94 6.00 4.80
C GLU A 78 10.15 5.52 6.03
N ALA A 79 10.26 4.24 6.38
CA ALA A 79 9.61 3.68 7.58
C ALA A 79 10.19 4.18 8.91
N LEU A 80 11.52 4.28 9.01
CA LEU A 80 12.19 4.83 10.19
C LEU A 80 11.89 6.33 10.36
N LYS A 81 11.87 7.10 9.26
CA LYS A 81 11.45 8.51 9.30
C LYS A 81 10.01 8.65 9.78
N ALA A 82 9.07 7.88 9.23
CA ALA A 82 7.67 7.92 9.66
C ALA A 82 7.49 7.57 11.16
N MET A 83 8.30 6.64 11.69
CA MET A 83 8.31 6.35 13.13
C MET A 83 8.82 7.53 13.96
N GLU A 84 9.91 8.20 13.54
CA GLU A 84 10.40 9.38 14.26
C GLU A 84 9.43 10.56 14.16
N ASP A 85 8.79 10.78 13.00
CA ASP A 85 7.77 11.82 12.82
C ASP A 85 6.57 11.58 13.76
N MET A 86 6.12 10.32 13.90
CA MET A 86 5.09 9.95 14.89
C MET A 86 5.56 10.15 16.34
N MET A 87 6.79 9.77 16.69
CA MET A 87 7.35 9.98 18.02
C MET A 87 7.48 11.46 18.36
N GLN A 88 7.89 12.28 17.39
CA GLN A 88 7.98 13.73 17.54
C GLN A 88 6.61 14.37 17.76
N LEU A 89 5.56 13.84 17.11
CA LEU A 89 4.19 14.28 17.29
C LEU A 89 3.63 13.93 18.69
N VAL A 90 3.98 12.76 19.26
CA VAL A 90 3.66 12.45 20.67
C VAL A 90 4.33 13.44 21.62
N ARG A 91 5.60 13.78 21.37
CA ARG A 91 6.37 14.75 22.18
C ARG A 91 5.76 16.15 22.10
N SER A 92 5.41 16.64 20.90
CA SER A 92 4.92 18.02 20.71
C SER A 92 3.55 18.26 21.34
N TYR A 93 2.69 17.24 21.43
CA TYR A 93 1.40 17.32 22.13
C TYR A 93 1.48 17.11 23.64
N GLY A 94 2.68 16.95 24.20
CA GLY A 94 2.89 16.93 25.65
C GLY A 94 2.15 15.78 26.35
N VAL A 95 2.07 14.60 25.73
CA VAL A 95 1.46 13.41 26.36
C VAL A 95 2.33 12.99 27.55
N THR A 96 1.94 13.35 28.77
CA THR A 96 2.78 13.18 29.98
C THR A 96 2.56 11.89 30.74
N SER A 97 1.47 11.15 30.54
CA SER A 97 1.26 9.86 31.19
C SER A 97 0.33 8.93 30.42
N ASN A 98 0.61 7.63 30.61
CA ASN A 98 -0.02 6.42 30.06
C ASN A 98 -1.51 6.56 29.65
N PRO A 99 -1.80 6.95 28.40
CA PRO A 99 -3.17 7.11 27.91
C PRO A 99 -3.80 5.75 27.62
N ASP A 100 -5.14 5.65 27.55
CA ASP A 100 -5.81 4.39 27.21
C ASP A 100 -5.30 3.84 25.86
N PRO A 101 -4.61 2.69 25.83
CA PRO A 101 -3.98 2.17 24.62
C PRO A 101 -4.98 1.63 23.59
N LYS A 102 -6.28 1.56 23.92
CA LYS A 102 -7.35 1.29 22.93
C LYS A 102 -7.78 2.54 22.18
N SER A 103 -7.70 3.70 22.82
CA SER A 103 -8.13 5.00 22.28
C SER A 103 -6.98 5.81 21.69
N PHE A 104 -5.76 5.63 22.19
CA PHE A 104 -4.59 6.46 21.89
C PHE A 104 -3.38 5.63 21.46
N TYR A 105 -3.18 5.56 20.15
CA TYR A 105 -2.08 4.85 19.49
C TYR A 105 -1.82 5.44 18.10
N GLY A 106 -0.67 5.11 17.52
CA GLY A 106 -0.31 5.44 16.16
C GLY A 106 -0.05 4.19 15.32
N GLU A 107 -0.54 4.17 14.09
CA GLU A 107 -0.31 3.08 13.15
C GLU A 107 -0.04 3.63 11.75
N ARG A 108 1.01 3.16 11.08
CA ARG A 108 1.21 3.30 9.64
C ARG A 108 1.27 1.94 8.98
N ARG A 109 0.23 1.58 8.21
CA ARG A 109 0.21 0.37 7.38
C ARG A 109 0.82 0.66 6.02
N SER A 110 1.43 -0.37 5.42
CA SER A 110 1.94 -0.33 4.05
C SER A 110 1.26 -1.40 3.21
N SER A 111 0.79 -1.03 2.03
CA SER A 111 0.19 -1.93 1.05
C SER A 111 0.99 -1.92 -0.23
N VAL A 112 1.39 -3.11 -0.71
CA VAL A 112 1.96 -3.27 -2.06
C VAL A 112 0.80 -3.32 -3.05
N THR A 113 0.56 -2.22 -3.76
CA THR A 113 -0.57 -2.04 -4.68
C THR A 113 -0.28 -2.54 -6.10
N PHE A 114 1.00 -2.60 -6.46
CA PHE A 114 1.50 -3.14 -7.72
C PHE A 114 2.78 -3.94 -7.47
N LEU A 115 2.84 -5.14 -8.02
CA LEU A 115 4.01 -6.02 -7.99
C LEU A 115 4.00 -6.89 -9.25
N LYS A 116 4.26 -6.26 -10.40
CA LYS A 116 4.15 -6.86 -11.75
C LYS A 116 5.26 -6.29 -12.64
N GLY A 117 5.76 -7.09 -13.58
CA GLY A 117 6.91 -6.69 -14.41
C GLY A 117 8.10 -6.27 -13.54
N ASN A 118 8.70 -5.13 -13.87
CA ASN A 118 9.83 -4.58 -13.10
C ASN A 118 9.39 -3.64 -11.96
N PHE A 119 8.12 -3.51 -11.60
CA PHE A 119 7.73 -2.50 -10.61
C PHE A 119 7.16 -3.08 -9.33
N ILE A 120 7.60 -2.48 -8.22
CA ILE A 120 6.88 -2.49 -6.95
C ILE A 120 6.32 -1.09 -6.69
N SER A 121 5.04 -0.98 -6.39
CA SER A 121 4.39 0.25 -5.93
C SER A 121 3.80 0.02 -4.55
N VAL A 122 4.07 0.96 -3.64
CA VAL A 122 3.76 0.89 -2.22
C VAL A 122 2.96 2.13 -1.84
N VAL A 123 1.88 1.94 -1.11
CA VAL A 123 1.08 3.00 -0.51
C VAL A 123 1.09 2.85 1.00
N ASN A 124 1.30 3.95 1.69
CA ASN A 124 1.43 4.04 3.13
C ASN A 124 0.26 4.87 3.66
N ARG A 125 -0.56 4.31 4.55
CA ARG A 125 -1.60 5.06 5.26
C ARG A 125 -1.30 5.04 6.74
N GLY A 126 -1.16 6.24 7.31
CA GLY A 126 -0.85 6.49 8.70
C GLY A 126 -2.00 7.18 9.41
N PHE A 127 -2.15 6.89 10.70
CA PHE A 127 -2.84 7.78 11.63
C PHE A 127 -2.18 7.76 13.01
N ILE A 128 -2.49 8.77 13.80
CA ILE A 128 -2.17 8.80 15.23
C ILE A 128 -3.29 9.50 16.01
N SER A 129 -3.74 8.84 17.08
CA SER A 129 -4.74 9.35 18.03
C SER A 129 -4.04 9.68 19.34
N LEU A 130 -4.19 10.91 19.84
CA LEU A 130 -3.61 11.41 21.10
C LEU A 130 -4.70 12.12 21.92
N PRO A 131 -4.62 12.14 23.27
CA PRO A 131 -5.65 12.73 24.13
C PRO A 131 -5.99 14.20 23.86
N GLN A 132 -5.02 14.96 23.33
CA GLN A 132 -5.14 16.39 23.05
C GLN A 132 -5.80 16.68 21.68
N LEU A 133 -6.15 15.65 20.89
CA LEU A 133 -6.66 15.81 19.53
C LEU A 133 -8.17 15.55 19.45
N ALA A 134 -8.89 16.46 18.80
CA ALA A 134 -10.32 16.29 18.51
C ALA A 134 -10.61 15.18 17.47
N HIS A 135 -9.61 14.84 16.65
CA HIS A 135 -9.62 13.71 15.72
C HIS A 135 -8.19 13.23 15.47
N PRO A 136 -7.96 11.98 15.03
CA PRO A 136 -6.63 11.54 14.64
C PRO A 136 -5.99 12.46 13.58
N PHE A 137 -4.67 12.62 13.65
CA PHE A 137 -3.92 13.02 12.45
C PHE A 137 -3.86 11.82 11.50
N THR A 138 -3.94 12.09 10.21
CA THR A 138 -3.82 11.09 9.13
C THR A 138 -2.68 11.47 8.20
N SER A 139 -2.06 10.49 7.54
CA SER A 139 -1.06 10.72 6.50
C SER A 139 -1.15 9.68 5.38
N LEU A 140 -0.94 10.11 4.14
CA LEU A 140 -0.94 9.25 2.97
C LEU A 140 0.29 9.55 2.10
N SER A 141 1.17 8.56 1.97
CA SER A 141 2.35 8.65 1.11
C SER A 141 2.51 7.42 0.24
N SER A 142 3.35 7.50 -0.79
CA SER A 142 3.60 6.39 -1.70
C SER A 142 4.99 6.44 -2.32
N ALA A 143 5.39 5.30 -2.86
CA ALA A 143 6.59 5.18 -3.67
C ALA A 143 6.45 4.04 -4.67
N THR A 144 6.89 4.28 -5.90
CA THR A 144 7.05 3.24 -6.92
C THR A 144 8.54 3.09 -7.21
N TYR A 145 9.04 1.86 -7.27
CA TYR A 145 10.44 1.55 -7.56
C TYR A 145 10.58 0.56 -8.71
N ASP A 146 11.61 0.76 -9.52
CA ASP A 146 12.06 -0.20 -10.52
C ASP A 146 12.93 -1.28 -9.87
N LEU A 147 12.53 -2.54 -10.00
CA LEU A 147 13.17 -3.74 -9.44
C LEU A 147 14.52 -4.05 -10.11
N ASN A 148 14.75 -3.59 -11.35
CA ASN A 148 15.97 -3.81 -12.10
C ASN A 148 17.03 -2.75 -11.77
N THR A 149 16.65 -1.47 -11.69
CA THR A 149 17.60 -0.36 -11.40
C THR A 149 17.68 0.00 -9.92
N GLY A 150 16.63 -0.24 -9.14
CA GLY A 150 16.55 0.13 -7.73
C GLY A 150 16.20 1.60 -7.46
N GLU A 151 15.79 2.32 -8.50
CA GLU A 151 15.49 3.76 -8.46
C GLU A 151 14.00 4.01 -8.19
N LYS A 152 13.69 5.16 -7.59
CA LYS A 152 12.30 5.65 -7.48
C LYS A 152 11.80 6.10 -8.86
N VAL A 153 10.61 5.67 -9.21
CA VAL A 153 9.94 5.94 -10.49
C VAL A 153 9.20 7.27 -10.41
N THR A 154 9.24 8.05 -11.49
CA THR A 154 8.51 9.31 -11.66
C THR A 154 7.51 9.20 -12.82
N LEU A 155 6.52 10.09 -12.90
CA LEU A 155 5.59 10.12 -14.04
C LEU A 155 6.31 10.41 -15.36
N GLN A 156 7.34 11.26 -15.36
CA GLN A 156 8.19 11.55 -16.53
C GLN A 156 8.96 10.31 -17.03
N ARG A 157 9.29 9.35 -16.16
CA ARG A 157 9.90 8.06 -16.55
C ARG A 157 8.89 7.10 -17.17
N LEU A 158 7.64 7.13 -16.71
CA LEU A 158 6.58 6.25 -17.20
C LEU A 158 5.98 6.74 -18.53
N PHE A 159 5.82 8.06 -18.69
CA PHE A 159 5.05 8.66 -19.78
C PHE A 159 5.85 9.63 -20.66
N LYS A 160 5.45 9.71 -21.93
CA LYS A 160 5.87 10.70 -22.94
C LYS A 160 5.34 12.08 -22.56
N GLU A 161 5.82 13.13 -23.24
CA GLU A 161 5.31 14.49 -23.05
C GLU A 161 3.78 14.57 -23.28
N GLY A 162 3.14 15.56 -22.66
CA GLY A 162 1.67 15.70 -22.64
C GLY A 162 0.97 14.93 -21.51
N TRP A 163 1.69 14.08 -20.75
CA TRP A 163 1.11 13.29 -19.65
C TRP A 163 0.38 14.13 -18.59
N GLN A 164 0.90 15.32 -18.23
CA GLN A 164 0.25 16.23 -17.27
C GLN A 164 -1.17 16.58 -17.71
N LYS A 165 -1.31 16.96 -18.99
CA LYS A 165 -2.60 17.33 -19.58
C LYS A 165 -3.57 16.15 -19.59
N ARG A 166 -3.12 14.98 -20.04
CA ARG A 166 -3.97 13.77 -20.16
C ARG A 166 -4.45 13.27 -18.80
N ILE A 167 -3.58 13.29 -17.78
CA ILE A 167 -3.95 12.96 -16.39
C ILE A 167 -4.89 14.04 -15.83
N GLY A 168 -4.63 15.32 -16.06
CA GLY A 168 -5.50 16.42 -15.60
C GLY A 168 -6.89 16.38 -16.20
N GLU A 169 -7.02 16.07 -17.50
CA GLU A 169 -8.30 15.79 -18.15
C GLU A 169 -9.04 14.62 -17.49
N ALA A 170 -8.34 13.53 -17.17
CA ALA A 170 -8.93 12.36 -16.51
C ALA A 170 -9.37 12.66 -15.07
N VAL A 171 -8.56 13.38 -14.29
CA VAL A 171 -8.92 13.85 -12.93
C VAL A 171 -10.15 14.75 -13.01
N ASN A 172 -10.15 15.77 -13.88
CA ASN A 172 -11.28 16.68 -14.07
C ASN A 172 -12.57 15.96 -14.47
N ARG A 173 -12.47 14.98 -15.38
CA ARG A 173 -13.62 14.17 -15.80
C ARG A 173 -14.18 13.34 -14.63
N ILE A 174 -13.31 12.59 -13.95
CA ILE A 174 -13.71 11.73 -12.80
C ILE A 174 -14.26 12.59 -11.65
N ALA A 175 -13.68 13.75 -11.39
CA ALA A 175 -14.17 14.69 -10.38
C ALA A 175 -15.59 15.17 -10.70
N LYS A 176 -15.83 15.65 -11.93
CA LYS A 176 -17.17 16.07 -12.39
C LYS A 176 -18.19 14.93 -12.33
N GLU A 177 -17.81 13.72 -12.72
CA GLU A 177 -18.66 12.52 -12.62
C GLU A 177 -19.05 12.17 -11.17
N ARG A 178 -18.16 12.40 -10.19
CA ARG A 178 -18.44 12.19 -8.76
C ARG A 178 -19.25 13.33 -8.15
N MET A 179 -18.92 14.58 -8.49
CA MET A 179 -19.66 15.76 -8.02
C MET A 179 -21.12 15.74 -8.50
N ALA A 180 -21.37 15.28 -9.73
CA ALA A 180 -22.72 15.10 -10.28
C ALA A 180 -23.54 13.97 -9.62
N LYS A 181 -22.96 13.25 -8.65
CA LYS A 181 -23.58 12.16 -7.87
C LYS A 181 -23.49 12.40 -6.35
N ASP A 182 -23.06 13.60 -5.94
CA ASP A 182 -22.76 13.94 -4.54
C ASP A 182 -21.67 13.06 -3.87
N GLU A 183 -20.89 12.31 -4.66
CA GLU A 183 -19.78 11.46 -4.22
C GLU A 183 -18.49 12.26 -3.92
N LEU A 184 -18.45 13.55 -4.25
CA LEU A 184 -17.32 14.46 -4.04
C LEU A 184 -17.82 15.90 -3.93
N LEU A 185 -17.32 16.65 -2.95
CA LEU A 185 -17.54 18.10 -2.81
C LEU A 185 -16.21 18.80 -2.55
N LEU A 186 -15.98 19.93 -3.23
CA LEU A 186 -14.84 20.80 -2.98
C LEU A 186 -15.14 21.75 -1.82
N ASN A 187 -14.11 22.15 -1.07
CA ASN A 187 -14.26 23.24 -0.11
C ASN A 187 -14.55 24.57 -0.84
N GLU A 188 -15.21 25.50 -0.17
CA GLU A 188 -15.49 26.82 -0.73
C GLU A 188 -14.19 27.53 -1.14
N GLY A 189 -14.14 28.05 -2.38
CA GLY A 189 -12.95 28.69 -2.94
C GLY A 189 -11.75 27.75 -3.16
N GLN A 190 -11.93 26.44 -3.21
CA GLN A 190 -10.89 25.48 -3.61
C GLN A 190 -11.18 24.85 -4.97
N ASP A 191 -10.14 24.81 -5.80
CA ASP A 191 -10.13 24.11 -7.08
C ASP A 191 -9.63 22.65 -6.94
N LEU A 192 -9.80 21.87 -8.01
CA LEU A 192 -9.10 20.60 -8.14
C LEU A 192 -7.58 20.83 -8.27
N PRO A 193 -6.74 19.99 -7.65
CA PRO A 193 -5.29 20.19 -7.67
C PRO A 193 -4.68 20.22 -9.08
N SER A 194 -3.69 21.10 -9.24
CA SER A 194 -3.02 21.33 -10.53
C SER A 194 -2.26 20.08 -11.02
N PRO A 195 -2.03 19.93 -12.34
CA PRO A 195 -1.22 18.84 -12.88
C PRO A 195 0.23 18.75 -12.40
N GLU A 196 0.74 19.80 -11.76
CA GLU A 196 2.08 19.82 -11.17
C GLU A 196 2.11 19.02 -9.85
N ASP A 197 1.03 19.07 -9.05
CA ASP A 197 0.86 18.31 -7.80
C ASP A 197 0.86 16.78 -8.04
N TYR A 198 0.60 16.32 -9.27
CA TYR A 198 0.52 14.89 -9.61
C TYR A 198 1.90 14.21 -9.55
N ALA A 199 2.99 14.96 -9.77
CA ALA A 199 4.33 14.40 -9.91
C ALA A 199 4.85 13.70 -8.63
N SER A 200 4.39 14.14 -7.46
CA SER A 200 4.76 13.60 -6.14
C SER A 200 3.69 12.68 -5.53
N SER A 201 2.45 12.76 -5.99
CA SER A 201 1.27 12.16 -5.35
C SER A 201 0.62 11.07 -6.20
N PHE A 202 1.38 10.04 -6.56
CA PHE A 202 0.90 8.94 -7.39
C PHE A 202 1.42 7.55 -7.01
N TYR A 203 0.63 6.53 -7.30
CA TYR A 203 1.04 5.12 -7.21
C TYR A 203 0.41 4.28 -8.33
N LEU A 204 0.94 3.05 -8.53
CA LEU A 204 0.37 2.09 -9.46
C LEU A 204 -0.51 1.09 -8.72
N LYS A 205 -1.64 0.71 -9.30
CA LYS A 205 -2.56 -0.32 -8.80
C LYS A 205 -2.72 -1.42 -9.85
N SER A 206 -2.75 -2.67 -9.40
CA SER A 206 -2.66 -3.85 -10.28
C SER A 206 -3.97 -4.60 -10.52
N ASN A 207 -5.05 -4.22 -9.82
CA ASN A 207 -6.42 -4.69 -10.02
C ASN A 207 -7.46 -3.61 -9.60
N PRO A 208 -8.16 -2.94 -10.54
CA PRO A 208 -7.83 -2.88 -11.97
C PRO A 208 -6.42 -2.27 -12.18
N MET A 209 -5.89 -2.41 -13.40
CA MET A 209 -4.58 -1.85 -13.75
C MET A 209 -4.70 -0.34 -13.98
N SER A 210 -4.27 0.46 -13.00
CA SER A 210 -4.48 1.90 -12.96
C SER A 210 -3.26 2.66 -12.46
N LEU A 211 -3.09 3.88 -12.98
CA LEU A 211 -2.41 4.94 -12.26
C LEU A 211 -3.41 5.53 -11.25
N VAL A 212 -2.99 5.69 -10.00
CA VAL A 212 -3.78 6.41 -9.00
C VAL A 212 -3.04 7.67 -8.63
N VAL A 213 -3.69 8.82 -8.80
CA VAL A 213 -3.25 10.09 -8.19
C VAL A 213 -4.14 10.38 -6.99
N TYR A 214 -3.56 10.93 -5.92
CA TYR A 214 -4.24 11.06 -4.64
C TYR A 214 -3.91 12.36 -3.91
N TRP A 215 -4.75 12.71 -2.93
CA TRP A 215 -4.50 13.80 -1.99
C TRP A 215 -4.95 13.43 -0.59
N GLU A 216 -4.20 13.94 0.39
CA GLU A 216 -4.52 13.78 1.80
C GLU A 216 -5.83 14.50 2.17
N ARG A 217 -6.52 13.97 3.17
CA ARG A 217 -7.68 14.58 3.83
C ARG A 217 -7.51 16.09 4.05
N TYR A 218 -8.58 16.85 3.83
CA TYR A 218 -8.65 18.33 3.91
C TYR A 218 -7.88 19.13 2.84
N ARG A 219 -7.12 18.51 1.91
CA ARG A 219 -6.37 19.26 0.89
C ARG A 219 -7.24 20.19 0.03
N PHE A 220 -8.40 19.71 -0.41
CA PHE A 220 -9.36 20.47 -1.22
C PHE A 220 -10.84 20.10 -0.99
N THR A 221 -11.13 19.11 -0.13
CA THR A 221 -12.48 18.63 0.20
C THR A 221 -12.78 18.70 1.71
N PRO A 222 -14.05 18.64 2.11
CA PRO A 222 -14.41 18.47 3.51
C PRO A 222 -13.84 17.16 4.10
N GLY A 223 -13.53 17.18 5.39
CA GLY A 223 -12.86 16.06 6.07
C GLY A 223 -13.64 14.74 6.16
N VAL A 224 -14.91 14.72 5.74
CA VAL A 224 -15.75 13.51 5.65
C VAL A 224 -15.37 12.61 4.47
N TYR A 225 -14.77 13.16 3.42
CA TYR A 225 -14.34 12.41 2.23
C TYR A 225 -13.03 11.63 2.44
N GLY A 226 -12.34 11.84 3.57
CA GLY A 226 -11.05 11.19 3.84
C GLY A 226 -9.98 11.61 2.83
N ASP A 227 -9.07 10.69 2.51
CA ASP A 227 -8.11 10.86 1.41
C ASP A 227 -8.82 10.65 0.06
N VAL A 228 -8.57 11.53 -0.91
CA VAL A 228 -9.26 11.49 -2.22
C VAL A 228 -8.36 10.86 -3.27
N GLU A 229 -8.84 9.81 -3.93
CA GLU A 229 -8.10 9.08 -4.98
C GLU A 229 -8.82 9.09 -6.34
N PHE A 230 -8.07 9.34 -7.41
CA PHE A 230 -8.53 9.26 -8.79
C PHE A 230 -7.84 8.10 -9.50
N HIS A 231 -8.63 7.08 -9.83
CA HIS A 231 -8.14 5.82 -10.41
C HIS A 231 -8.26 5.93 -11.94
N ILE A 232 -7.15 6.16 -12.61
CA ILE A 232 -7.06 6.33 -14.07
C ILE A 232 -6.58 4.99 -14.66
N PRO A 233 -7.41 4.27 -15.45
CA PRO A 233 -6.99 3.03 -16.09
C PRO A 233 -5.74 3.25 -16.96
N LEU A 234 -4.71 2.41 -16.84
CA LEU A 234 -3.47 2.60 -17.62
C LEU A 234 -3.69 2.47 -19.13
N LYS A 235 -4.73 1.72 -19.55
CA LYS A 235 -5.17 1.65 -20.95
C LYS A 235 -5.63 3.01 -21.52
N ASP A 236 -6.10 3.94 -20.68
CA ASP A 236 -6.56 5.26 -21.11
C ASP A 236 -5.38 6.24 -21.34
N LEU A 237 -4.15 5.77 -21.07
CA LEU A 237 -2.87 6.48 -21.20
C LEU A 237 -1.86 5.69 -22.07
N GLU A 238 -2.28 4.60 -22.72
CA GLU A 238 -1.38 3.61 -23.34
C GLU A 238 -0.49 4.21 -24.45
N ASP A 239 -1.04 5.12 -25.25
CA ASP A 239 -0.34 5.89 -26.27
C ASP A 239 0.79 6.76 -25.70
N LEU A 240 0.63 7.24 -24.47
CA LEU A 240 1.61 8.03 -23.73
C LEU A 240 2.61 7.19 -22.95
N ILE A 241 2.41 5.89 -22.75
CA ILE A 241 3.40 5.05 -22.05
C ILE A 241 4.69 5.01 -22.88
N ARG A 242 5.84 5.30 -22.24
CA ARG A 242 7.15 5.20 -22.93
C ARG A 242 7.46 3.75 -23.26
N GLU A 243 8.09 3.53 -24.41
CA GLU A 243 8.56 2.20 -24.79
C GLU A 243 9.50 1.64 -23.71
N ASN A 244 9.29 0.37 -23.38
CA ASN A 244 9.98 -0.34 -22.31
C ASN A 244 9.81 0.25 -20.90
N ALA A 245 8.90 1.22 -20.68
CA ALA A 245 8.58 1.68 -19.33
C ALA A 245 8.06 0.53 -18.46
N LEU A 246 7.10 -0.26 -18.97
CA LEU A 246 6.46 -1.36 -18.24
C LEU A 246 7.08 -2.76 -18.52
N LYS A 247 8.16 -2.87 -19.31
CA LYS A 247 8.75 -4.16 -19.74
C LYS A 247 10.10 -4.44 -19.08
N PRO A 248 10.46 -5.72 -18.85
CA PRO A 248 11.84 -6.12 -18.57
C PRO A 248 12.84 -5.50 -19.55
N ARG A 249 13.90 -4.92 -18.99
CA ARG A 249 15.17 -4.68 -19.70
C ARG A 249 16.11 -5.82 -19.38
#